data_AF-A0A7W0PYE5-F1
#
_entry.id   AF-A0A7W0PYE5-F1
#
_cell.length_a   1.000
_cell.length_b   1.000
_cell.length_c   1.000
_cell.angle_alpha   90.00
_cell.angle_beta   90.00
_cell.angle_gamma   90.00
#
_symmetry.space_group_name_H-M   'P 1'
#
loop_
_entity.id
_entity.type
_entity.pdbx_description
1 polymer ?
#
loop_
_entity_poly.entity_id
_entity_poly.type
_entity_poly.pdbx_seq_one_letter_code
_entity_poly.pdbx_strand_id
1 'polypeptide(L)'
;MARRWLSRDPVTVAAAALTIAAAAGMSWAALYRHQRFGSNAYDLGIFDQAVWGYSRFEWIPNTVLRLPHTMGDHFHPILVVLAPLYWLWDDARVLLVAQAALLAGAGIPIFLWAREKLDGIAALAFLAAYLVFWAVLGGSLFDFHELAFAAPIVSGAIYAALTRRTNLLWVCVVLGLLTREDVALTFVGLALFIALAQRRWQLGAALATLGAAWFVLAYKVVIPALAGRDYAHWAYSRLGADPASALVHLITNPVDSIRTFLTPRAKQIALGNLFAPWLGLPLLSPLVLVMLPTLA
;
A
#
# COMPACT_ATOMS: atom_id res chain seq x y z
N MET A 1 9.23 6.70 -26.49
CA MET A 1 9.30 5.23 -26.27
C MET A 1 7.94 4.65 -25.79
N ALA A 2 6.81 5.09 -26.37
CA ALA A 2 5.45 4.85 -25.84
C ALA A 2 4.58 3.88 -26.67
N ARG A 3 5.16 3.11 -27.61
CA ARG A 3 4.38 2.35 -28.63
C ARG A 3 4.15 0.85 -28.37
N ARG A 4 4.48 0.28 -27.21
CA ARG A 4 4.40 -1.18 -27.00
C ARG A 4 3.15 -1.71 -26.29
N TRP A 5 2.26 -0.87 -25.76
CA TRP A 5 1.05 -1.36 -25.08
C TRP A 5 0.06 -2.08 -26.02
N LEU A 6 0.10 -1.76 -27.32
CA LEU A 6 -0.77 -2.36 -28.34
C LEU A 6 -0.05 -3.34 -29.25
N SER A 7 1.21 -3.69 -28.98
CA SER A 7 1.80 -4.84 -29.69
C SER A 7 1.04 -6.07 -29.24
N ARG A 8 0.40 -6.79 -30.17
CA ARG A 8 -0.17 -8.13 -29.98
C ARG A 8 0.92 -9.18 -29.71
N ASP A 9 1.93 -8.82 -28.93
CA ASP A 9 2.99 -9.70 -28.50
C ASP A 9 2.39 -10.71 -27.52
N PRO A 10 2.49 -12.03 -27.78
CA PRO A 10 1.90 -13.07 -26.95
C PRO A 10 2.22 -12.93 -25.47
N VAL A 11 3.42 -12.46 -25.11
CA VAL A 11 3.83 -12.26 -23.71
C VAL A 11 2.99 -11.17 -23.02
N THR A 12 2.68 -10.08 -23.72
CA THR A 12 1.87 -8.99 -23.16
C THR A 12 0.41 -9.43 -22.97
N VAL A 13 -0.11 -10.18 -23.94
CA VAL A 13 -1.46 -10.77 -23.87
C VAL A 13 -1.53 -11.77 -22.71
N ALA A 14 -0.53 -12.64 -22.56
CA ALA A 14 -0.46 -13.59 -21.45
C ALA A 14 -0.40 -12.89 -20.10
N ALA A 15 0.39 -11.82 -19.96
CA ALA A 15 0.45 -11.04 -18.72
C ALA A 15 -0.91 -10.42 -18.37
N ALA A 16 -1.58 -9.80 -19.35
CA ALA A 16 -2.92 -9.24 -19.15
C ALA A 16 -3.93 -10.32 -18.77
N ALA A 17 -3.91 -11.47 -19.45
CA ALA A 17 -4.78 -12.60 -19.15
C ALA A 17 -4.55 -13.15 -17.73
N LEU A 18 -3.28 -13.29 -17.29
CA LEU A 18 -2.93 -13.71 -15.94
C LEU A 18 -3.42 -12.71 -14.88
N THR A 19 -3.21 -11.41 -15.09
CA THR A 19 -3.68 -10.37 -14.16
C THR A 19 -5.21 -10.36 -14.07
N ILE A 20 -5.92 -10.46 -15.19
CA ILE A 20 -7.39 -10.50 -15.22
C ILE A 20 -7.90 -11.78 -14.54
N ALA A 21 -7.32 -12.94 -14.85
CA ALA A 21 -7.70 -14.20 -14.23
C ALA A 21 -7.46 -14.19 -12.71
N ALA A 22 -6.35 -13.62 -12.26
CA ALA A 22 -6.06 -13.47 -10.83
C ALA A 22 -7.04 -12.51 -10.16
N ALA A 23 -7.32 -11.34 -10.75
CA ALA A 23 -8.30 -10.39 -10.23
C ALA A 23 -9.69 -11.04 -10.12
N ALA A 24 -10.11 -11.81 -11.13
CA ALA A 24 -11.39 -12.53 -11.12
C ALA A 24 -11.43 -13.63 -10.06
N GLY A 25 -10.37 -14.43 -9.92
CA GLY A 25 -10.27 -15.49 -8.91
C GLY A 25 -10.25 -14.95 -7.48
N MET A 26 -9.47 -13.89 -7.23
CA MET A 26 -9.42 -13.17 -5.96
C MET A 26 -10.78 -12.55 -5.62
N SER A 27 -11.42 -11.90 -6.60
CA SER A 27 -12.77 -11.35 -6.44
C SER A 27 -13.77 -12.43 -6.08
N TRP A 28 -13.77 -13.55 -6.81
CA TRP A 28 -14.66 -14.66 -6.55
C TRP A 28 -14.49 -15.21 -5.14
N ALA A 29 -13.25 -15.40 -4.69
CA ALA A 29 -12.97 -15.92 -3.35
C ALA A 29 -13.39 -14.94 -2.25
N ALA A 30 -13.14 -13.64 -2.42
CA ALA A 30 -13.57 -12.61 -1.49
C ALA A 30 -15.12 -12.51 -1.40
N LEU A 31 -15.79 -12.55 -2.55
CA LEU A 31 -17.25 -12.55 -2.62
C LEU A 31 -17.86 -13.81 -2.01
N TYR A 32 -17.25 -14.97 -2.25
CA TYR A 32 -17.68 -16.24 -1.64
C TYR A 32 -17.57 -16.18 -0.12
N ARG A 33 -16.45 -15.67 0.42
CA ARG A 33 -16.29 -15.46 1.86
C ARG A 33 -17.36 -14.52 2.42
N HIS A 34 -17.60 -13.39 1.75
CA HIS A 34 -18.61 -12.41 2.17
C HIS A 34 -20.02 -13.02 2.21
N GLN A 35 -20.41 -13.78 1.17
CA GLN A 35 -21.70 -14.48 1.10
C GLN A 35 -21.89 -15.55 2.18
N ARG A 36 -20.79 -16.04 2.77
CA ARG A 36 -20.80 -16.98 3.89
C ARG A 36 -20.62 -16.28 5.24
N PHE A 37 -20.93 -14.99 5.32
CA PHE A 37 -20.84 -14.16 6.53
C PHE A 37 -19.41 -14.08 7.11
N GLY A 38 -18.40 -14.26 6.26
CA GLY A 38 -17.00 -14.23 6.68
C GLY A 38 -16.40 -12.82 6.77
N SER A 39 -17.14 -11.78 6.39
CA SER A 39 -16.72 -10.37 6.43
C SER A 39 -17.23 -9.64 7.68
N ASN A 40 -16.48 -8.62 8.12
CA ASN A 40 -16.73 -7.89 9.36
C ASN A 40 -17.08 -6.43 9.10
N ALA A 41 -17.96 -5.89 9.95
CA ALA A 41 -18.30 -4.47 9.92
C ALA A 41 -17.11 -3.57 10.29
N TYR A 42 -16.19 -4.06 11.12
CA TYR A 42 -14.99 -3.32 11.57
C TYR A 42 -14.02 -2.98 10.45
N ASP A 43 -14.09 -3.65 9.30
CA ASP A 43 -13.21 -3.35 8.18
C ASP A 43 -14.07 -2.94 6.98
N LEU A 44 -14.84 -3.88 6.43
CA LEU A 44 -15.65 -3.63 5.23
C LEU A 44 -16.71 -2.54 5.47
N GLY A 45 -17.39 -2.57 6.61
CA GLY A 45 -18.47 -1.64 6.94
C GLY A 45 -17.99 -0.20 7.21
N ILE A 46 -16.75 -0.02 7.65
CA ILE A 46 -16.14 1.30 7.84
C ILE A 46 -16.00 2.02 6.50
N PHE A 47 -15.42 1.32 5.51
CA PHE A 47 -15.14 1.91 4.21
C PHE A 47 -16.37 1.95 3.31
N ASP A 48 -17.28 1.00 3.44
CA ASP A 48 -18.56 1.00 2.73
C ASP A 48 -19.35 2.29 3.02
N GLN A 49 -19.54 2.63 4.29
CA GLN A 49 -20.20 3.89 4.68
C GLN A 49 -19.49 5.13 4.10
N ALA A 50 -18.16 5.18 4.20
CA ALA A 50 -17.39 6.33 3.71
C ALA A 50 -17.58 6.53 2.20
N VAL A 51 -17.36 5.49 1.41
CA VAL A 51 -17.44 5.55 -0.06
C VAL A 51 -18.88 5.78 -0.51
N TRP A 52 -19.85 5.17 0.16
CA TRP A 52 -21.28 5.40 -0.06
C TRP A 52 -21.65 6.88 0.14
N GLY A 53 -21.15 7.52 1.21
CA GLY A 53 -21.34 8.96 1.45
C GLY A 53 -20.71 9.81 0.35
N TYR A 54 -19.45 9.52 -0.02
CA TYR A 54 -18.76 10.23 -1.12
C TYR A 54 -19.50 10.13 -2.45
N SER A 55 -20.13 8.99 -2.74
CA SER A 55 -20.93 8.80 -3.96
C SER A 55 -22.16 9.73 -4.04
N ARG A 56 -22.59 10.28 -2.91
CA ARG A 56 -23.68 11.26 -2.78
C ARG A 56 -23.18 12.68 -2.55
N PHE A 57 -21.86 12.89 -2.63
CA PHE A 57 -21.19 14.16 -2.31
C PHE A 57 -21.41 14.58 -0.84
N GLU A 58 -21.57 13.60 0.05
CA GLU A 58 -21.82 13.81 1.47
C GLU A 58 -20.63 13.34 2.31
N TRP A 59 -20.43 14.03 3.44
CA TRP A 59 -19.52 13.62 4.51
C TRP A 59 -20.37 13.06 5.63
N ILE A 60 -20.40 11.74 5.76
CA ILE A 60 -21.25 11.08 6.75
C ILE A 60 -20.46 10.59 7.96
N PRO A 61 -21.06 10.58 9.16
CA PRO A 61 -20.47 9.95 10.34
C PRO A 61 -20.22 8.46 10.13
N ASN A 62 -19.11 7.96 10.65
CA ASN A 62 -18.83 6.54 10.65
C ASN A 62 -19.44 5.89 11.90
N THR A 63 -20.49 5.08 11.73
CA THR A 63 -21.21 4.48 12.86
C THR A 63 -20.44 3.37 13.57
N VAL A 64 -19.48 2.73 12.91
CA VAL A 64 -18.66 1.66 13.49
C VAL A 64 -17.56 2.26 14.38
N LEU A 65 -16.83 3.24 13.85
CA LEU A 65 -15.78 3.95 14.58
C LEU A 65 -16.32 4.96 15.60
N ARG A 66 -17.59 5.36 15.45
CA ARG A 66 -18.24 6.43 16.22
C ARG A 66 -17.47 7.75 16.10
N LEU A 67 -17.04 8.04 14.87
CA LEU A 67 -16.32 9.26 14.52
C LEU A 67 -17.18 10.15 13.60
N PRO A 68 -16.99 11.48 13.64
CA PRO A 68 -17.65 12.40 12.72
C PRO A 68 -17.36 12.08 11.25
N HIS A 69 -16.19 11.49 10.97
CA HIS A 69 -15.78 11.10 9.64
C HIS A 69 -14.70 10.01 9.69
N THR A 70 -14.70 9.08 8.73
CA THR A 70 -13.69 8.00 8.68
C THR A 70 -12.26 8.55 8.54
N MET A 71 -12.08 9.69 7.86
CA MET A 71 -10.75 10.31 7.76
C MET A 71 -10.21 10.88 9.09
N GLY A 72 -11.01 10.88 10.16
CA GLY A 72 -10.56 11.15 11.53
C GLY A 72 -9.94 9.92 12.22
N ASP A 73 -9.95 8.76 11.58
CA ASP A 73 -9.25 7.55 12.05
C ASP A 73 -7.89 7.43 11.36
N HIS A 74 -7.92 7.43 10.03
CA HIS A 74 -6.75 7.47 9.15
C HIS A 74 -7.02 8.46 8.02
N PHE A 75 -6.03 9.25 7.62
CA PHE A 75 -6.20 10.20 6.53
C PHE A 75 -5.98 9.53 5.16
N HIS A 76 -7.07 9.06 4.56
CA HIS A 76 -7.08 8.32 3.30
C HIS A 76 -7.98 8.94 2.20
N PRO A 77 -7.66 10.15 1.68
CA PRO A 77 -8.43 10.80 0.60
C PRO A 77 -8.65 9.96 -0.66
N ILE A 78 -7.77 9.00 -0.95
CA ILE A 78 -7.84 8.18 -2.17
C ILE A 78 -9.18 7.43 -2.32
N LEU A 79 -9.86 7.14 -1.21
CA LEU A 79 -11.13 6.40 -1.22
C LEU A 79 -12.23 7.09 -2.02
N VAL A 80 -12.16 8.42 -2.21
CA VAL A 80 -13.11 9.17 -3.06
C VAL A 80 -13.11 8.64 -4.50
N VAL A 81 -11.99 8.07 -4.98
CA VAL A 81 -11.90 7.49 -6.33
C VAL A 81 -12.84 6.29 -6.51
N LEU A 82 -13.26 5.62 -5.42
CA LEU A 82 -14.22 4.49 -5.48
C LEU A 82 -15.67 4.93 -5.54
N ALA A 83 -15.97 6.20 -5.25
CA ALA A 83 -17.33 6.73 -5.19
C ALA A 83 -18.14 6.48 -6.50
N PRO A 84 -17.59 6.65 -7.72
CA PRO A 84 -18.32 6.38 -8.94
C PRO A 84 -18.73 4.91 -9.12
N LEU A 85 -18.06 3.96 -8.46
CA LEU A 85 -18.42 2.55 -8.55
C LEU A 85 -19.77 2.26 -7.87
N TYR A 86 -20.12 3.03 -6.84
CA TYR A 86 -21.41 2.92 -6.14
C TYR A 86 -22.59 3.40 -7.00
N TRP A 87 -22.33 4.21 -8.04
CA TRP A 87 -23.37 4.56 -9.03
C TRP A 87 -23.72 3.40 -9.95
N LEU A 88 -22.78 2.45 -10.13
CA LEU A 88 -22.99 1.24 -10.93
C LEU A 88 -23.58 0.11 -10.08
N TRP A 89 -23.08 -0.03 -8.85
CA TRP A 89 -23.52 -1.06 -7.92
C TRP A 89 -23.40 -0.55 -6.47
N ASP A 90 -24.52 -0.16 -5.89
CA ASP A 90 -24.61 0.36 -4.51
C ASP A 90 -24.54 -0.80 -3.49
N ASP A 91 -23.35 -1.40 -3.34
CA ASP A 91 -23.11 -2.58 -2.49
C ASP A 91 -21.63 -2.72 -2.07
N ALA A 92 -21.39 -3.05 -0.80
CA ALA A 92 -20.06 -3.24 -0.22
C ALA A 92 -19.17 -4.24 -0.99
N ARG A 93 -19.76 -5.21 -1.69
CA ARG A 93 -19.05 -6.17 -2.54
C ARG A 93 -18.22 -5.53 -3.64
N VAL A 94 -18.60 -4.33 -4.10
CA VAL A 94 -17.80 -3.53 -5.05
C VAL A 94 -16.39 -3.27 -4.52
N LEU A 95 -16.27 -2.98 -3.22
CA LEU A 95 -14.98 -2.71 -2.60
C LEU A 95 -14.07 -3.94 -2.62
N LEU A 96 -14.63 -5.13 -2.37
CA LEU A 96 -13.88 -6.39 -2.44
C LEU A 96 -13.34 -6.67 -3.85
N VAL A 97 -14.15 -6.40 -4.88
CA VAL A 97 -13.74 -6.51 -6.29
C VAL A 97 -12.65 -5.47 -6.63
N ALA A 98 -12.81 -4.23 -6.16
CA ALA A 98 -11.82 -3.17 -6.38
C ALA A 98 -10.47 -3.52 -5.72
N GLN A 99 -10.47 -4.01 -4.48
CA GLN A 99 -9.26 -4.49 -3.79
C GLN A 99 -8.58 -5.62 -4.56
N ALA A 100 -9.33 -6.62 -5.03
CA ALA A 100 -8.79 -7.71 -5.84
C ALA A 100 -8.14 -7.20 -7.14
N ALA A 101 -8.78 -6.25 -7.82
CA ALA A 101 -8.24 -5.64 -9.04
C ALA A 101 -6.97 -4.81 -8.78
N LEU A 102 -6.93 -4.02 -7.71
CA LEU A 102 -5.77 -3.23 -7.31
C LEU A 102 -4.57 -4.12 -6.97
N LEU A 103 -4.80 -5.17 -6.17
CA LEU A 103 -3.77 -6.13 -5.77
C LEU A 103 -3.25 -6.92 -6.98
N ALA A 104 -4.11 -7.41 -7.87
CA ALA A 104 -3.66 -8.07 -9.09
C ALA A 104 -2.88 -7.11 -10.02
N GLY A 105 -3.38 -5.87 -10.17
CA GLY A 105 -2.77 -4.83 -11.00
C GLY A 105 -1.38 -4.38 -10.51
N ALA A 106 -1.10 -4.50 -9.22
CA ALA A 106 0.20 -4.20 -8.65
C ALA A 106 1.34 -5.11 -9.15
N GLY A 107 1.02 -6.25 -9.78
CA GLY A 107 1.99 -7.09 -10.48
C GLY A 107 2.46 -6.52 -11.83
N ILE A 108 1.70 -5.59 -12.44
CA ILE A 108 2.02 -5.05 -13.77
C ILE A 108 3.37 -4.33 -13.79
N PRO A 109 3.71 -3.42 -12.85
CA PRO A 109 5.03 -2.76 -12.85
C PRO A 109 6.18 -3.75 -12.66
N ILE A 110 5.97 -4.84 -11.92
CA ILE A 110 6.95 -5.92 -11.73
C ILE A 110 7.20 -6.64 -13.06
N PHE A 111 6.13 -7.02 -13.77
CA PHE A 111 6.20 -7.61 -15.11
C PHE A 111 6.94 -6.71 -16.10
N LEU A 112 6.58 -5.41 -16.13
CA LEU A 112 7.20 -4.45 -17.04
C LEU A 112 8.70 -4.31 -16.76
N TRP A 113 9.09 -4.20 -15.49
CA TRP A 113 10.49 -4.14 -15.11
C TRP A 113 11.25 -5.42 -15.49
N ALA A 114 10.70 -6.59 -15.14
CA ALA A 114 11.33 -7.87 -15.40
C ALA A 114 11.51 -8.10 -16.91
N ARG A 115 10.52 -7.72 -17.73
CA ARG A 115 10.61 -7.82 -19.19
C ARG A 115 11.64 -6.87 -19.80
N GLU A 116 11.88 -5.71 -19.19
CA GLU A 116 12.93 -4.78 -19.62
C GLU A 116 14.34 -5.27 -19.25
N LYS A 117 14.49 -6.10 -18.20
CA LYS A 117 15.79 -6.54 -17.67
C LYS A 117 16.16 -7.99 -18.00
N LEU A 118 15.17 -8.83 -18.25
CA LEU A 118 15.29 -10.25 -18.53
C LEU A 118 14.61 -10.54 -19.87
N ASP A 119 13.86 -11.63 -19.95
CA ASP A 119 13.03 -11.99 -21.10
C ASP A 119 11.54 -12.05 -20.72
N GLY A 120 10.70 -12.33 -21.72
CA GLY A 120 9.25 -12.39 -21.54
C GLY A 120 8.76 -13.52 -20.65
N ILE A 121 9.42 -14.69 -20.68
CA ILE A 121 9.03 -15.85 -19.87
C ILE A 121 9.38 -15.60 -18.41
N ALA A 122 10.60 -15.12 -18.14
CA ALA A 122 11.02 -14.70 -16.81
C ALA A 122 10.08 -13.62 -16.24
N ALA A 123 9.68 -12.64 -17.05
CA ALA A 123 8.73 -11.63 -16.63
C ALA A 123 7.36 -12.20 -16.25
N LEU A 124 6.84 -13.16 -17.02
CA LEU A 124 5.60 -13.88 -16.67
C LEU A 124 5.77 -14.70 -15.39
N ALA A 125 6.92 -15.32 -15.17
CA ALA A 125 7.21 -16.06 -13.94
C ALA A 125 7.21 -15.14 -12.70
N PHE A 126 7.83 -13.95 -12.78
CA PHE A 126 7.78 -12.95 -11.71
C PHE A 126 6.37 -12.45 -11.45
N LEU A 127 5.58 -12.20 -12.50
CA LEU A 127 4.17 -11.83 -12.37
C LEU A 127 3.37 -12.93 -11.68
N ALA A 128 3.50 -14.18 -12.13
CA ALA A 128 2.81 -15.31 -11.54
C ALA A 128 3.20 -15.49 -10.07
N ALA A 129 4.50 -15.45 -9.75
CA ALA A 129 5.01 -15.56 -8.39
C ALA A 129 4.47 -14.45 -7.47
N TYR A 130 4.34 -13.22 -7.97
CA TYR A 130 3.67 -12.14 -7.25
C TYR A 130 2.18 -12.43 -7.00
N LEU A 131 1.43 -12.84 -8.03
CA LEU A 131 -0.01 -13.07 -7.94
C LEU A 131 -0.38 -14.22 -6.99
N VAL A 132 0.48 -15.25 -6.88
CA VAL A 132 0.29 -16.35 -5.93
C VAL A 132 0.98 -16.14 -4.59
N PHE A 133 1.64 -15.00 -4.39
CA PHE A 133 2.33 -14.72 -3.14
C PHE A 133 1.31 -14.61 -1.99
N TRP A 134 1.61 -15.24 -0.85
CA TRP A 134 0.68 -15.38 0.26
C TRP A 134 0.11 -14.03 0.75
N ALA A 135 0.91 -12.96 0.74
CA ALA A 135 0.46 -11.65 1.19
C ALA A 135 -0.56 -11.03 0.21
N VAL A 136 -0.40 -11.27 -1.09
CA VAL A 136 -1.35 -10.83 -2.12
C VAL A 136 -2.65 -11.60 -2.01
N LEU A 137 -2.57 -12.93 -1.89
CA LEU A 137 -3.74 -13.80 -1.71
C LEU A 137 -4.46 -13.49 -0.39
N GLY A 138 -3.72 -13.42 0.72
CA GLY A 138 -4.23 -13.12 2.05
C GLY A 138 -4.87 -11.74 2.13
N GLY A 139 -4.23 -10.72 1.54
CA GLY A 139 -4.80 -9.38 1.42
C GLY A 139 -6.08 -9.36 0.60
N SER A 140 -6.14 -10.11 -0.50
CA SER A 140 -7.36 -10.21 -1.32
C SER A 140 -8.51 -10.92 -0.60
N LEU A 141 -8.19 -11.86 0.28
CA LEU A 141 -9.16 -12.59 1.09
C LEU A 141 -9.57 -11.82 2.34
N PHE A 142 -8.87 -10.76 2.72
CA PHE A 142 -9.26 -9.91 3.84
C PHE A 142 -10.41 -8.98 3.47
N ASP A 143 -11.00 -8.31 4.45
CA ASP A 143 -11.97 -7.25 4.19
C ASP A 143 -11.29 -6.06 3.51
N PHE A 144 -12.07 -5.18 2.89
CA PHE A 144 -11.52 -4.06 2.12
C PHE A 144 -10.68 -3.13 3.01
N HIS A 145 -9.51 -2.73 2.52
CA HIS A 145 -8.63 -1.73 3.12
C HIS A 145 -8.07 -0.79 2.05
N GLU A 146 -7.99 0.49 2.38
CA GLU A 146 -7.35 1.56 1.63
C GLU A 146 -5.90 1.23 1.24
N LEU A 147 -5.20 0.41 2.02
CA LEU A 147 -3.85 -0.09 1.68
C LEU A 147 -3.80 -0.88 0.37
N ALA A 148 -4.92 -1.41 -0.13
CA ALA A 148 -4.97 -2.04 -1.45
C ALA A 148 -4.53 -1.07 -2.56
N PHE A 149 -4.77 0.23 -2.43
CA PHE A 149 -4.25 1.25 -3.34
C PHE A 149 -2.74 1.42 -3.26
N ALA A 150 -2.15 1.25 -2.06
CA ALA A 150 -0.71 1.40 -1.88
C ALA A 150 0.07 0.37 -2.69
N ALA A 151 -0.45 -0.86 -2.86
CA ALA A 151 0.23 -1.92 -3.59
C ALA A 151 0.61 -1.53 -5.04
N PRO A 152 -0.33 -1.15 -5.93
CA PRO A 152 0.02 -0.75 -7.30
C PRO A 152 0.77 0.57 -7.36
N ILE A 153 0.48 1.50 -6.43
CA ILE A 153 1.14 2.81 -6.38
C ILE A 153 2.62 2.66 -6.00
N VAL A 154 2.95 1.91 -4.95
CA VAL A 154 4.33 1.66 -4.51
C VAL A 154 5.08 0.81 -5.53
N SER A 155 4.44 -0.23 -6.08
CA SER A 155 5.01 -1.03 -7.17
C SER A 155 5.35 -0.15 -8.40
N GLY A 156 4.44 0.75 -8.77
CA GLY A 156 4.65 1.75 -9.82
C GLY A 156 5.76 2.74 -9.50
N ALA A 157 5.85 3.22 -8.25
CA ALA A 157 6.90 4.13 -7.80
C ALA A 157 8.29 3.48 -7.86
N ILE A 158 8.40 2.21 -7.43
CA ILE A 158 9.63 1.43 -7.53
C ILE A 158 10.01 1.25 -9.00
N TYR A 159 9.08 0.85 -9.86
CA TYR A 159 9.31 0.76 -11.30
C TYR A 159 9.80 2.10 -11.89
N ALA A 160 9.16 3.21 -11.53
CA ALA A 160 9.53 4.54 -11.98
C ALA A 160 10.92 4.96 -11.50
N ALA A 161 11.27 4.66 -10.25
CA ALA A 161 12.59 4.90 -9.69
C ALA A 161 13.66 4.07 -10.42
N LEU A 162 13.42 2.77 -10.62
CA LEU A 162 14.34 1.85 -11.30
C LEU A 162 14.55 2.19 -12.79
N THR A 163 13.51 2.68 -13.45
CA THR A 163 13.54 3.08 -14.87
C THR A 163 13.82 4.58 -15.09
N ARG A 164 14.11 5.33 -14.02
CA ARG A 164 14.40 6.78 -14.03
C ARG A 164 13.27 7.63 -14.64
N ARG A 165 12.02 7.18 -14.57
CA ARG A 165 10.83 7.92 -15.06
C ARG A 165 10.31 8.88 -13.98
N THR A 166 10.97 10.03 -13.84
CA THR A 166 10.68 10.99 -12.76
C THR A 166 9.22 11.49 -12.73
N ASN A 167 8.57 11.68 -13.89
CA ASN A 167 7.15 12.10 -13.92
C ASN A 167 6.22 11.03 -13.33
N LEU A 168 6.42 9.77 -13.71
CA LEU A 168 5.65 8.65 -13.15
C LEU A 168 5.91 8.51 -11.65
N LEU A 169 7.16 8.69 -11.21
CA LEU A 169 7.51 8.66 -9.81
C LEU A 169 6.73 9.72 -9.02
N TRP A 170 6.68 10.97 -9.49
CA TRP A 170 5.93 12.03 -8.82
C TRP A 170 4.42 11.76 -8.78
N VAL A 171 3.85 11.22 -9.86
CA VAL A 171 2.44 10.78 -9.86
C VAL A 171 2.20 9.72 -8.77
N CYS A 172 3.06 8.70 -8.69
CA CYS A 172 2.93 7.68 -7.66
C CYS A 172 3.14 8.23 -6.24
N VAL A 173 4.07 9.17 -6.05
CA VAL A 173 4.29 9.84 -4.76
C VAL A 173 3.03 10.59 -4.33
N VAL A 174 2.48 11.43 -5.19
CA VAL A 174 1.27 12.21 -4.87
C VAL A 174 0.10 11.29 -4.55
N LEU A 175 -0.16 10.26 -5.39
CA LEU A 175 -1.22 9.30 -5.12
C LEU A 175 -0.99 8.53 -3.82
N GLY A 176 0.27 8.16 -3.54
CA GLY A 176 0.64 7.42 -2.33
C GLY A 176 0.44 8.21 -1.05
N LEU A 177 0.74 9.51 -1.06
CA LEU A 177 0.47 10.42 0.06
C LEU A 177 -1.05 10.56 0.33
N LEU A 178 -1.89 10.40 -0.70
CA LEU A 178 -3.34 10.42 -0.56
C LEU A 178 -3.93 9.08 -0.14
N THR A 179 -3.14 7.99 -0.15
CA THR A 179 -3.64 6.65 0.20
C THR A 179 -3.91 6.51 1.68
N ARG A 180 -2.90 6.82 2.51
CA ARG A 180 -2.95 6.83 3.96
C ARG A 180 -1.74 7.60 4.48
N GLU A 181 -1.85 8.21 5.65
CA GLU A 181 -0.77 9.04 6.20
C GLU A 181 0.52 8.25 6.44
N ASP A 182 0.45 7.01 6.93
CA ASP A 182 1.61 6.17 7.20
C ASP A 182 2.29 5.64 5.94
N VAL A 183 1.58 5.54 4.81
CA VAL A 183 2.16 5.22 3.49
C VAL A 183 3.19 6.27 3.08
N ALA A 184 3.10 7.50 3.58
CA ALA A 184 4.13 8.52 3.38
C ALA A 184 5.51 8.06 3.89
N LEU A 185 5.56 7.25 4.95
CA LEU A 185 6.80 6.68 5.47
C LEU A 185 7.40 5.66 4.49
N THR A 186 6.58 4.86 3.79
CA THR A 186 7.05 3.99 2.68
C THR A 186 7.75 4.82 1.60
N PHE A 187 7.24 6.01 1.29
CA PHE A 187 7.87 6.92 0.35
C PHE A 187 9.14 7.58 0.90
N VAL A 188 9.27 7.76 2.21
CA VAL A 188 10.56 8.08 2.84
C VAL A 188 11.56 6.93 2.63
N GLY A 189 11.14 5.67 2.80
CA GLY A 189 11.97 4.50 2.49
C GLY A 189 12.43 4.46 1.02
N LEU A 190 11.51 4.75 0.09
CA LEU A 190 11.84 4.89 -1.34
C LEU A 190 12.80 6.05 -1.60
N ALA A 191 12.62 7.18 -0.91
CA ALA A 191 13.49 8.33 -1.00
C ALA A 191 14.92 8.01 -0.52
N LEU A 192 15.06 7.22 0.54
CA LEU A 192 16.35 6.71 1.01
C LEU A 192 17.01 5.80 -0.02
N PHE A 193 16.26 4.89 -0.64
CA PHE A 193 16.77 4.08 -1.77
C PHE A 193 17.28 4.96 -2.92
N ILE A 194 16.52 5.99 -3.31
CA ILE A 194 16.88 6.93 -4.38
C ILE A 194 18.13 7.75 -4.00
N ALA A 195 18.24 8.22 -2.76
CA ALA A 195 19.38 8.97 -2.28
C ALA A 195 20.64 8.10 -2.22
N LEU A 196 20.57 6.96 -1.53
CA LEU A 196 21.72 6.15 -1.13
C LEU A 196 22.16 5.20 -2.23
N ALA A 197 21.23 4.42 -2.78
CA ALA A 197 21.56 3.39 -3.77
C ALA A 197 21.67 3.96 -5.19
N GLN A 198 20.83 4.93 -5.55
CA GLN A 198 20.89 5.58 -6.86
C GLN A 198 21.78 6.83 -6.90
N ARG A 199 22.29 7.30 -5.75
CA ARG A 199 23.12 8.50 -5.57
C ARG A 199 22.43 9.80 -6.05
N ARG A 200 21.10 9.85 -6.02
CA ARG A 200 20.29 11.02 -6.43
C ARG A 200 19.87 11.83 -5.22
N TRP A 201 20.85 12.33 -4.47
CA TRP A 201 20.68 12.94 -3.14
C TRP A 201 19.63 14.05 -3.09
N GLN A 202 19.61 14.94 -4.08
CA GLN A 202 18.65 16.06 -4.13
C GLN A 202 17.20 15.57 -4.27
N LEU A 203 16.96 14.60 -5.17
CA LEU A 203 15.62 14.04 -5.35
C LEU A 203 15.20 13.22 -4.13
N GLY A 204 16.11 12.39 -3.59
CA GLY A 204 15.83 11.64 -2.37
C GLY A 204 15.54 12.56 -1.18
N ALA A 205 16.31 13.63 -0.99
CA ALA A 205 16.04 14.61 0.05
C ALA A 205 14.67 15.28 -0.14
N ALA A 206 14.34 15.73 -1.34
CA ALA A 206 13.04 16.35 -1.63
C ALA A 206 11.86 15.41 -1.32
N LEU A 207 11.96 14.14 -1.74
CA LEU A 207 10.91 13.14 -1.49
C LEU A 207 10.80 12.77 0.00
N ALA A 208 11.93 12.63 0.69
CA ALA A 208 11.95 12.35 2.12
C ALA A 208 11.34 13.50 2.93
N THR A 209 11.71 14.74 2.61
CA THR A 209 11.14 15.93 3.25
C THR A 209 9.65 16.04 2.99
N LEU A 210 9.19 15.81 1.74
CA LEU A 210 7.77 15.83 1.41
C LEU A 210 6.99 14.76 2.18
N GLY A 211 7.47 13.50 2.19
CA GLY A 211 6.81 12.41 2.89
C GLY A 211 6.75 12.62 4.40
N ALA A 212 7.86 13.05 5.02
CA ALA A 212 7.91 13.35 6.45
C ALA A 212 7.01 14.54 6.82
N ALA A 213 7.04 15.63 6.04
CA ALA A 213 6.18 16.79 6.27
C ALA A 213 4.71 16.43 6.15
N TRP A 214 4.34 15.61 5.15
CA TRP A 214 2.98 15.14 4.97
C TRP A 214 2.51 14.25 6.13
N PHE A 215 3.34 13.29 6.56
CA PHE A 215 3.03 12.45 7.72
C PHE A 215 2.78 13.30 8.98
N VAL A 216 3.67 14.26 9.27
CA VAL A 216 3.52 15.15 10.43
C VAL A 216 2.27 16.02 10.32
N LEU A 217 1.98 16.57 9.13
CA LEU A 217 0.79 17.37 8.88
C LEU A 217 -0.49 16.54 9.09
N ALA A 218 -0.56 15.35 8.51
CA ALA A 218 -1.71 14.48 8.64
C ALA A 218 -1.93 14.04 10.09
N TYR A 219 -0.86 13.59 10.75
CA TYR A 219 -0.89 13.09 12.13
C TYR A 219 -1.22 14.17 13.17
N LYS A 220 -0.58 15.35 13.09
CA LYS A 220 -0.73 16.41 14.12
C LYS A 220 -1.88 17.37 13.87
N VAL A 221 -2.29 17.54 12.62
CA VAL A 221 -3.24 18.61 12.24
C VAL A 221 -4.50 18.04 11.62
N VAL A 222 -4.37 17.29 10.52
CA VAL A 222 -5.54 16.89 9.72
C VAL A 222 -6.41 15.90 10.48
N ILE A 223 -5.84 14.80 10.98
CA ILE A 223 -6.62 13.76 11.65
C ILE A 223 -7.26 14.28 12.94
N PRO A 224 -6.55 14.98 13.84
CA PRO A 224 -7.19 15.54 15.04
C PRO A 224 -8.31 16.54 14.74
N ALA A 225 -8.14 17.38 13.72
CA ALA A 225 -9.17 18.33 13.29
C ALA A 225 -10.43 17.63 12.78
N LEU A 226 -10.29 16.49 12.08
CA LEU A 226 -11.40 15.70 11.57
C LEU A 226 -12.05 14.80 12.63
N ALA A 227 -11.26 14.31 13.58
CA ALA A 227 -11.72 13.40 14.63
C ALA A 227 -12.38 14.13 15.80
N GLY A 228 -12.02 15.40 16.05
CA GLY A 228 -12.38 16.13 17.26
C GLY A 228 -11.68 15.62 18.52
N ARG A 229 -10.62 14.82 18.37
CA ARG A 229 -9.79 14.23 19.43
C ARG A 229 -8.38 13.95 18.92
N ASP A 230 -7.44 13.70 19.82
CA ASP A 230 -6.08 13.29 19.46
C ASP A 230 -6.06 11.95 18.73
N TYR A 231 -5.02 11.76 17.90
CA TYR A 231 -4.83 10.55 17.10
C TYR A 231 -4.71 9.30 17.97
N ALA A 232 -5.60 8.32 17.75
CA ALA A 232 -5.73 7.16 18.61
C ALA A 232 -4.72 6.04 18.32
N HIS A 233 -4.15 5.99 17.11
CA HIS A 233 -3.35 4.84 16.63
C HIS A 233 -1.84 5.01 16.81
N TRP A 234 -1.40 5.77 17.82
CA TRP A 234 0.01 5.78 18.20
C TRP A 234 0.40 4.45 18.88
N ALA A 235 0.75 3.46 18.06
CA ALA A 235 1.12 2.11 18.50
C ALA A 235 2.55 2.02 19.08
N TYR A 236 3.36 3.05 18.90
CA TYR A 236 4.78 3.08 19.28
C TYR A 236 5.02 3.73 20.64
N SER A 237 4.07 3.63 21.58
CA SER A 237 4.21 4.17 22.94
C SER A 237 5.47 3.70 23.66
N ARG A 238 6.00 2.51 23.30
CA ARG A 238 7.29 1.99 23.80
C ARG A 238 8.52 2.72 23.25
N LEU A 239 8.43 3.33 22.07
CA LEU A 239 9.50 4.13 21.47
C LEU A 239 9.42 5.59 21.93
N GLY A 240 8.25 6.06 22.35
CA GLY A 240 8.07 7.41 22.86
C GLY A 240 6.61 7.85 22.87
N ALA A 241 6.34 9.05 23.37
CA ALA A 241 4.98 9.62 23.42
C ALA A 241 4.49 10.13 22.05
N ASP A 242 5.42 10.46 21.15
CA ASP A 242 5.14 11.05 19.84
C ASP A 242 6.24 10.73 18.81
N PRO A 243 6.03 10.99 17.50
CA PRO A 243 7.01 10.69 16.45
C PRO A 243 8.42 11.24 16.68
N ALA A 244 8.57 12.43 17.28
CA ALA A 244 9.88 13.02 17.53
C ALA A 244 10.61 12.26 18.65
N SER A 245 9.93 11.95 19.75
CA SER A 245 10.50 11.15 20.83
C SER A 245 10.87 9.72 20.38
N ALA A 246 10.06 9.11 19.51
CA ALA A 246 10.36 7.80 18.93
C ALA A 246 11.64 7.83 18.08
N LEU A 247 11.85 8.89 17.28
CA LEU A 247 13.08 9.05 16.51
C LEU A 247 14.32 9.19 17.40
N VAL A 248 14.19 9.96 18.50
CA VAL A 248 15.27 10.09 19.49
C VAL A 248 15.58 8.72 20.11
N HIS A 249 14.56 7.98 20.56
CA HIS A 249 14.76 6.65 21.16
C HIS A 249 15.42 5.66 20.20
N LEU A 250 15.08 5.72 18.91
CA LEU A 250 15.66 4.85 17.90
C LEU A 250 17.18 5.08 17.74
N ILE A 251 17.62 6.32 17.93
CA ILE A 251 19.03 6.73 17.85
C ILE A 251 19.76 6.47 19.17
N THR A 252 19.14 6.78 20.31
CA THR A 252 19.77 6.67 21.63
C THR A 252 19.75 5.26 22.19
N ASN A 253 18.78 4.43 21.79
CA ASN A 253 18.55 3.08 22.31
C ASN A 253 18.40 2.03 21.18
N PRO A 254 19.44 1.83 20.34
CA PRO A 254 19.33 0.99 19.14
C PRO A 254 19.07 -0.50 19.46
N VAL A 255 19.69 -1.05 20.51
CA VAL A 255 19.49 -2.45 20.91
C VAL A 255 18.06 -2.69 21.38
N ASP A 256 17.52 -1.78 22.19
CA ASP A 256 16.15 -1.85 22.68
C ASP A 256 15.13 -1.71 21.55
N SER A 257 15.39 -0.82 20.59
CA SER A 257 14.57 -0.63 19.40
C SER A 257 14.50 -1.90 18.55
N ILE A 258 15.64 -2.57 18.31
CA ILE A 258 15.69 -3.85 17.58
C ILE A 258 14.94 -4.95 18.35
N ARG A 259 15.11 -5.03 19.67
CA ARG A 259 14.39 -6.01 20.49
C ARG A 259 12.89 -5.76 20.42
N THR A 260 12.44 -4.53 20.63
CA THR A 260 11.03 -4.15 20.58
C THR A 260 10.42 -4.49 19.22
N PHE A 261 11.18 -4.28 18.14
CA PHE A 261 10.79 -4.66 16.79
C PHE A 261 10.66 -6.18 16.60
N LEU A 262 11.62 -6.98 17.09
CA LEU A 262 11.65 -8.44 16.83
C LEU A 262 10.88 -9.28 17.85
N THR A 263 10.49 -8.74 19.00
CA THR A 263 9.86 -9.51 20.08
C THR A 263 8.45 -10.05 19.74
N PRO A 264 7.55 -9.30 19.07
CA PRO A 264 6.19 -9.79 18.83
C PRO A 264 6.17 -11.03 17.92
N ARG A 265 5.60 -12.14 18.41
CA ARG A 265 5.53 -13.41 17.65
C ARG A 265 4.82 -13.26 16.30
N ALA A 266 3.74 -12.48 16.25
CA ALA A 266 3.03 -12.20 15.00
C ALA A 266 3.95 -11.53 13.95
N LYS A 267 4.81 -10.62 14.37
CA LYS A 267 5.79 -9.94 13.52
C LYS A 267 6.88 -10.89 13.04
N GLN A 268 7.37 -11.77 13.90
CA GLN A 268 8.31 -12.81 13.49
C GLN A 268 7.71 -13.75 12.43
N ILE A 269 6.45 -14.16 12.59
CA ILE A 269 5.73 -14.97 11.60
C ILE A 269 5.57 -14.20 10.29
N ALA A 270 5.17 -12.92 10.36
CA ALA A 270 5.03 -12.08 9.17
C ALA A 270 6.35 -11.90 8.42
N LEU A 271 7.45 -11.61 9.11
CA LEU A 271 8.79 -11.50 8.52
C LEU A 271 9.26 -12.85 7.93
N GLY A 272 9.01 -13.95 8.64
CA GLY A 272 9.30 -15.30 8.15
C GLY A 272 8.56 -15.60 6.85
N ASN A 273 7.25 -15.37 6.81
CA ASN A 273 6.44 -15.56 5.61
C ASN A 273 6.83 -14.58 4.48
N LEU A 274 7.32 -13.39 4.81
CA LEU A 274 7.76 -12.41 3.82
C LEU A 274 9.07 -12.81 3.14
N PHE A 275 10.04 -13.32 3.89
CA PHE A 275 11.40 -13.55 3.37
C PHE A 275 11.74 -15.02 3.08
N ALA A 276 11.17 -15.97 3.82
CA ALA A 276 11.49 -17.40 3.67
C ALA A 276 11.14 -17.96 2.27
N PRO A 277 9.99 -17.62 1.64
CA PRO A 277 9.68 -18.09 0.28
C PRO A 277 10.72 -17.64 -0.77
N TRP A 278 11.47 -16.59 -0.46
CA TRP A 278 12.51 -16.02 -1.33
C TRP A 278 13.92 -16.33 -0.82
N LEU A 279 14.08 -17.27 0.11
CA LEU A 279 15.36 -17.66 0.72
C LEU A 279 16.16 -16.46 1.28
N GLY A 280 15.46 -15.40 1.72
CA GLY A 280 16.08 -14.18 2.21
C GLY A 280 16.78 -13.31 1.14
N LEU A 281 16.71 -13.67 -0.15
CA LEU A 281 17.31 -12.88 -1.24
C LEU A 281 16.91 -11.39 -1.24
N PRO A 282 15.65 -11.00 -0.92
CA PRO A 282 15.28 -9.59 -0.89
C PRO A 282 16.08 -8.76 0.13
N LEU A 283 16.62 -9.37 1.19
CA LEU A 283 17.44 -8.68 2.19
C LEU A 283 18.80 -8.23 1.65
N LEU A 284 19.27 -8.84 0.55
CA LEU A 284 20.51 -8.46 -0.13
C LEU A 284 20.31 -7.27 -1.08
N SER A 285 19.06 -6.87 -1.33
CA SER A 285 18.74 -5.76 -2.22
C SER A 285 18.64 -4.44 -1.47
N PRO A 286 19.19 -3.32 -2.00
CA PRO A 286 18.97 -1.99 -1.43
C PRO A 286 17.50 -1.56 -1.46
N LEU A 287 16.62 -2.26 -2.20
CA LEU A 287 15.17 -2.05 -2.14
C LEU A 287 14.56 -2.40 -0.78
N VAL A 288 15.28 -3.11 0.10
CA VAL A 288 14.84 -3.33 1.49
C VAL A 288 14.59 -2.01 2.24
N LEU A 289 15.27 -0.92 1.84
CA LEU A 289 15.05 0.40 2.42
C LEU A 289 13.60 0.90 2.25
N VAL A 290 12.92 0.48 1.17
CA VAL A 290 11.53 0.88 0.90
C VAL A 290 10.56 0.31 1.95
N MET A 291 10.82 -0.92 2.42
CA MET A 291 9.95 -1.62 3.36
C MET A 291 10.27 -1.31 4.84
N LEU A 292 11.46 -0.78 5.16
CA LEU A 292 11.88 -0.56 6.55
C LEU A 292 10.83 0.17 7.40
N PRO A 293 10.22 1.29 6.94
CA PRO A 293 9.27 2.02 7.77
C PRO A 293 7.98 1.24 8.00
N THR A 294 7.51 0.48 7.01
CA THR A 294 6.30 -0.36 7.13
C THR A 294 6.51 -1.63 7.94
N LEU A 295 7.76 -2.07 8.10
CA LEU A 295 8.07 -3.20 8.97
C LEU A 295 8.18 -2.77 10.43
N ALA A 296 8.38 -1.48 10.73
CA ALA A 296 8.68 -0.93 12.05
C ALA A 296 7.56 -1.11 13.06
#